data_AF-A0A178WID0-F1
#
_entry.id   AF-A0A178WID0-F1
#
_cell.length_a   1.000
_cell.length_b   1.000
_cell.length_c   1.000
_cell.angle_alpha   90.00
_cell.angle_beta   90.00
_cell.angle_gamma   90.00
#
_symmetry.space_group_name_H-M   'P 1'
#
loop_
_entity.id
_entity.type
_entity.pdbx_description
1 polymer ?
#
loop_
_entity_poly.entity_id
_entity_poly.type
_entity_poly.pdbx_seq_one_letter_code
_entity_poly.pdbx_strand_id
1 'polypeptide(L)'
;MEKAVHLSTKNGPKVPGEPTKTGTSMVDTAASAVQSFAPINQIHQHLCAFHFYAYDMTRQVEAHHFCGHINEDMRQCLIYDGPDANARLIGLEYIVTEKLFMTLPDDEKKLWHTHEWEVKGGFLFMPGVPEAIQRQDLEKVAKTYGKVYHFWQVDLGHQLPIGLPNIMMAVTRDGQLYPEMIKETEKQFGVSIDKERESRAYMKGPDHGIHPLANGGGKGLKLELREVDIKPVESVPRVFV
;
A
#
# COMPACT_ATOMS: atom_id res chain seq x y z
N MET A 1 3.83 -6.80 27.87
CA MET A 1 3.63 -6.24 26.52
C MET A 1 4.99 -5.78 26.04
N GLU A 2 5.70 -6.66 25.34
CA GLU A 2 6.90 -6.24 24.62
C GLU A 2 6.45 -5.22 23.58
N LYS A 3 7.00 -4.00 23.65
CA LYS A 3 6.85 -3.03 22.58
C LYS A 3 7.39 -3.72 21.32
N ALA A 4 6.57 -3.85 20.28
CA ALA A 4 7.09 -4.16 18.95
C ALA A 4 8.18 -3.11 18.69
N VAL A 5 9.43 -3.57 18.68
CA VAL A 5 10.57 -2.71 18.41
C VAL A 5 10.38 -2.25 16.98
N HIS A 6 10.16 -0.94 16.80
CA HIS A 6 10.26 -0.31 15.50
C HIS A 6 11.69 -0.55 14.99
N LEU A 7 11.88 -1.67 14.28
CA LEU A 7 13.11 -1.94 13.56
C LEU A 7 13.11 -1.03 12.33
N SER A 8 13.52 0.21 12.58
CA SER A 8 14.16 1.07 11.59
C SER A 8 15.49 0.40 11.19
N THR A 9 15.42 -0.73 10.49
CA THR A 9 16.55 -1.28 9.75
C THR A 9 16.24 -1.10 8.29
N LYS A 10 16.89 -0.09 7.69
CA LYS A 10 16.88 0.28 6.26
C LYS A 10 17.17 -0.85 5.27
N ASN A 11 17.35 -2.06 5.75
CA ASN A 11 17.17 -3.28 4.99
C ASN A 11 16.56 -4.27 5.98
N GLY A 12 15.29 -4.63 5.77
CA GLY A 12 14.72 -5.77 6.47
C GLY A 12 15.57 -7.03 6.23
N PRO A 13 15.27 -8.13 6.93
CA PRO A 13 16.12 -9.30 6.87
C PRO A 13 16.28 -9.77 5.43
N LYS A 14 17.54 -10.02 5.05
CA LYS A 14 17.92 -10.39 3.69
C LYS A 14 17.10 -11.60 3.26
N VAL A 15 16.52 -11.52 2.06
CA VAL A 15 15.81 -12.64 1.45
C VAL A 15 16.80 -13.80 1.26
N PRO A 16 16.51 -15.00 1.80
CA PRO A 16 17.41 -16.14 1.74
C PRO A 16 17.53 -16.66 0.30
N GLY A 17 18.69 -17.20 -0.04
CA GLY A 17 18.99 -17.73 -1.36
C GLY A 17 20.37 -17.33 -1.86
N GLU A 18 20.85 -18.01 -2.91
CA GLU A 18 22.05 -17.60 -3.64
C GLU A 18 21.75 -16.33 -4.46
N PRO A 19 22.72 -15.42 -4.64
CA PRO A 19 22.58 -14.33 -5.59
C PRO A 19 22.25 -14.85 -7.00
N THR A 20 21.53 -14.05 -7.79
CA THR A 20 21.30 -14.35 -9.21
C THR A 20 22.63 -14.58 -9.92
N LYS A 21 22.81 -15.78 -10.47
CA LYS A 21 24.05 -16.18 -11.16
C LYS A 21 24.19 -15.42 -12.47
N THR A 22 25.42 -15.20 -12.93
CA THR A 22 25.70 -14.51 -14.20
C THR A 22 24.94 -15.13 -15.39
N GLY A 23 24.88 -16.46 -15.45
CA GLY A 23 24.12 -17.16 -16.50
C GLY A 23 22.63 -16.82 -16.48
N THR A 24 22.01 -16.79 -15.30
CA THR A 24 20.60 -16.38 -15.14
C THR A 24 20.41 -14.91 -15.53
N SER A 25 21.27 -14.01 -15.05
CA SER A 25 21.17 -12.58 -15.39
C SER A 25 21.29 -12.32 -16.90
N MET A 26 22.14 -13.07 -17.62
CA MET A 26 22.24 -12.98 -19.08
C MET A 26 20.94 -13.44 -19.77
N VAL A 27 20.34 -14.55 -19.30
CA VAL A 27 19.05 -15.03 -19.81
C VAL A 27 17.95 -14.00 -19.54
N ASP A 28 17.87 -13.45 -18.34
CA ASP A 28 16.88 -12.45 -17.96
C ASP A 28 17.01 -11.17 -18.81
N THR A 29 18.25 -10.75 -19.11
CA THR A 29 18.52 -9.60 -19.99
C THR A 29 18.08 -9.88 -21.43
N ALA A 30 18.37 -11.08 -21.95
CA ALA A 30 17.93 -11.46 -23.29
C ALA A 30 16.40 -11.56 -23.39
N ALA A 31 15.76 -12.13 -22.36
CA ALA A 31 14.31 -12.22 -22.29
C ALA A 31 13.66 -10.82 -22.20
N SER A 32 14.20 -9.92 -21.38
CA SER A 32 13.65 -8.57 -21.23
C SER A 32 13.81 -7.70 -22.47
N ALA A 33 14.81 -7.98 -23.31
CA ALA A 33 14.99 -7.29 -24.60
C ALA A 33 13.93 -7.67 -25.66
N VAL A 34 13.28 -8.84 -25.54
CA VAL A 34 12.30 -9.33 -26.53
C VAL A 34 10.86 -9.31 -26.03
N GLN A 35 10.63 -9.38 -24.72
CA GLN A 35 9.30 -9.36 -24.12
C GLN A 35 8.81 -7.93 -23.92
N SER A 36 7.49 -7.73 -24.06
CA SER A 36 6.86 -6.45 -23.75
C SER A 36 6.50 -6.36 -22.27
N PHE A 37 6.86 -5.25 -21.64
CA PHE A 37 6.47 -4.90 -20.26
C PHE A 37 5.38 -3.83 -20.24
N ALA A 38 4.52 -3.79 -21.26
CA ALA A 38 3.51 -2.74 -21.43
C ALA A 38 2.70 -2.41 -20.15
N PRO A 39 2.22 -3.38 -19.34
CA PRO A 39 1.53 -3.07 -18.10
C PRO A 39 2.40 -2.37 -17.05
N ILE A 40 3.65 -2.83 -16.88
CA ILE A 40 4.59 -2.24 -15.89
C ILE A 40 5.00 -0.84 -16.33
N ASN A 41 5.17 -0.62 -17.64
CA ASN A 41 5.52 0.67 -18.21
C ASN A 41 4.40 1.74 -18.08
N GLN A 42 3.20 1.38 -17.60
CA GLN A 42 2.14 2.34 -17.28
C GLN A 42 2.26 2.93 -15.86
N ILE A 43 3.16 2.40 -15.02
CA ILE A 43 3.45 2.97 -13.70
C ILE A 43 4.17 4.30 -13.88
N HIS A 44 3.59 5.38 -13.36
CA HIS A 44 4.09 6.75 -13.55
C HIS A 44 4.08 7.58 -12.27
N GLN A 45 3.69 6.99 -11.14
CA GLN A 45 3.57 7.69 -9.87
C GLN A 45 4.20 6.87 -8.74
N HIS A 46 5.02 7.54 -7.94
CA HIS A 46 5.54 7.05 -6.67
C HIS A 46 4.92 7.84 -5.53
N LEU A 47 4.26 7.16 -4.59
CA LEU A 47 3.75 7.73 -3.34
C LEU A 47 4.42 7.05 -2.15
N CYS A 48 4.73 7.83 -1.12
CA CYS A 48 5.08 7.33 0.20
C CYS A 48 3.89 7.54 1.13
N ALA A 49 3.48 6.50 1.84
CA ALA A 49 2.38 6.51 2.81
C ALA A 49 2.69 5.59 4.00
N PHE A 50 1.76 5.49 4.95
CA PHE A 50 1.92 4.62 6.12
C PHE A 50 0.71 3.71 6.31
N HIS A 51 0.98 2.42 6.35
CA HIS A 51 -0.03 1.38 6.48
C HIS A 51 -0.02 0.75 7.87
N PHE A 52 -1.22 0.43 8.33
CA PHE A 52 -1.50 -0.23 9.59
C PHE A 52 -2.23 -1.54 9.33
N TYR A 53 -1.95 -2.60 10.09
CA TYR A 53 -2.74 -3.82 9.99
C TYR A 53 -4.15 -3.52 10.46
N ALA A 54 -5.17 -3.87 9.67
CA ALA A 54 -6.55 -3.51 9.98
C ALA A 54 -7.02 -4.01 11.36
N TYR A 55 -6.44 -5.10 11.88
CA TYR A 55 -6.73 -5.63 13.22
C TYR A 55 -5.76 -5.17 14.32
N ASP A 56 -4.65 -4.52 13.98
CA ASP A 56 -3.61 -4.10 14.92
C ASP A 56 -2.91 -2.82 14.43
N MET A 57 -3.46 -1.67 14.84
CA MET A 57 -2.93 -0.35 14.49
C MET A 57 -1.60 -0.01 15.20
N THR A 58 -1.06 -0.90 16.04
CA THR A 58 0.29 -0.71 16.61
C THR A 58 1.39 -1.18 15.67
N ARG A 59 1.03 -1.95 14.65
CA ARG A 59 1.95 -2.46 13.63
C ARG A 59 1.89 -1.55 12.39
N GLN A 60 2.98 -0.81 12.18
CA GLN A 60 3.07 0.27 11.19
C GLN A 60 4.14 -0.05 10.15
N VAL A 61 3.84 0.24 8.89
CA VAL A 61 4.71 -0.02 7.75
C VAL A 61 4.76 1.22 6.87
N GLU A 62 5.95 1.77 6.64
CA GLU A 62 6.17 2.74 5.56
C GLU A 62 5.99 2.01 4.23
N ALA A 63 5.10 2.53 3.38
CA ALA A 63 4.64 1.87 2.17
C ALA A 63 4.91 2.75 0.95
N HIS A 64 5.61 2.20 -0.03
CA HIS A 64 5.93 2.87 -1.28
C HIS A 64 5.07 2.34 -2.41
N HIS A 65 4.13 3.17 -2.86
CA HIS A 65 3.19 2.83 -3.91
C HIS A 65 3.74 3.26 -5.26
N PHE A 66 3.73 2.32 -6.21
CA PHE A 66 4.07 2.54 -7.60
C PHE A 66 2.82 2.33 -8.43
N CYS A 67 2.17 3.45 -8.76
CA CYS A 67 0.81 3.48 -9.28
C CYS A 67 0.76 3.74 -10.79
N GLY A 68 -0.22 3.10 -11.43
CA GLY A 68 -0.69 3.42 -12.77
C GLY A 68 -2.20 3.68 -12.74
N HIS A 69 -2.63 4.65 -13.55
CA HIS A 69 -4.06 4.88 -13.80
C HIS A 69 -4.59 3.81 -14.75
N ILE A 70 -5.72 3.19 -14.39
CA ILE A 70 -6.53 2.40 -15.32
C ILE A 70 -7.46 3.34 -16.10
N ASN A 71 -8.00 4.33 -15.40
CA ASN A 71 -8.75 5.47 -15.94
C ASN A 71 -8.77 6.60 -14.89
N GLU A 72 -9.51 7.68 -15.15
CA GLU A 72 -9.63 8.84 -14.23
C GLU A 72 -10.20 8.48 -12.85
N ASP A 73 -10.95 7.38 -12.73
CA ASP A 73 -11.64 6.98 -11.51
C ASP A 73 -10.95 5.84 -10.76
N MET A 74 -9.94 5.20 -11.34
CA MET A 74 -9.30 4.01 -10.78
C MET A 74 -7.80 3.98 -11.01
N ARG A 75 -7.05 3.79 -9.93
CA ARG A 75 -5.61 3.48 -9.95
C ARG A 75 -5.37 2.09 -9.38
N GLN A 76 -4.28 1.48 -9.80
CA GLN A 76 -3.74 0.28 -9.19
C GLN A 76 -2.26 0.49 -8.89
N CYS A 77 -1.81 0.01 -7.74
CA CYS A 77 -0.45 0.24 -7.27
C CYS A 77 0.20 -1.07 -6.84
N LEU A 78 1.48 -1.22 -7.19
CA LEU A 78 2.38 -2.16 -6.54
C LEU A 78 2.93 -1.48 -5.28
N ILE A 79 2.92 -2.17 -4.14
CA ILE A 79 3.45 -1.62 -2.88
C ILE A 79 4.76 -2.33 -2.52
N TYR A 80 5.79 -1.53 -2.27
CA TYR A 80 7.09 -1.97 -1.80
C TYR A 80 7.37 -1.46 -0.38
N ASP A 81 8.27 -2.14 0.34
CA ASP A 81 8.73 -1.75 1.68
C ASP A 81 9.89 -0.74 1.67
N GLY A 82 10.27 -0.25 0.50
CA GLY A 82 11.32 0.75 0.32
C GLY A 82 11.25 1.37 -1.08
N PRO A 83 11.96 2.49 -1.30
CA PRO A 83 12.02 3.15 -2.60
C PRO A 83 13.16 2.62 -3.50
N ASP A 84 14.05 1.79 -2.97
CA ASP A 84 15.27 1.33 -3.64
C ASP A 84 15.03 0.10 -4.53
N ALA A 85 15.94 -0.15 -5.47
CA ALA A 85 15.82 -1.23 -6.46
C ALA A 85 15.75 -2.65 -5.88
N ASN A 86 16.19 -2.85 -4.63
CA ASN A 86 16.13 -4.13 -3.91
C ASN A 86 14.94 -4.23 -2.94
N ALA A 87 14.01 -3.27 -2.97
CA ALA A 87 12.82 -3.30 -2.14
C ALA A 87 11.96 -4.53 -2.44
N ARG A 88 11.28 -5.03 -1.41
CA ARG A 88 10.42 -6.21 -1.49
C ARG A 88 9.02 -5.77 -1.91
N LEU A 89 8.44 -6.45 -2.90
CA LEU A 89 7.02 -6.30 -3.20
C LEU A 89 6.20 -6.87 -2.03
N ILE A 90 5.56 -6.00 -1.26
CA ILE A 90 4.82 -6.37 -0.06
C ILE A 90 3.33 -6.37 -0.25
N GLY A 91 2.78 -5.67 -1.24
CA GLY A 91 1.35 -5.45 -1.32
C GLY A 91 0.84 -4.91 -2.65
N LEU A 92 -0.47 -4.74 -2.69
CA LEU A 92 -1.21 -4.09 -3.77
C LEU A 92 -2.21 -3.11 -3.19
N GLU A 93 -2.44 -2.01 -3.90
CA GLU A 93 -3.56 -1.12 -3.66
C GLU A 93 -4.42 -0.96 -4.91
N TYR A 94 -5.74 -0.92 -4.70
CA TYR A 94 -6.67 -0.31 -5.63
C TYR A 94 -7.20 0.99 -5.04
N ILE A 95 -7.11 2.07 -5.80
CA ILE A 95 -7.62 3.39 -5.43
C ILE A 95 -8.81 3.70 -6.33
N VAL A 96 -9.93 4.08 -5.74
CA VAL A 96 -11.12 4.49 -6.50
C VAL A 96 -11.66 5.83 -6.03
N THR A 97 -12.27 6.59 -6.94
CA THR A 97 -12.97 7.83 -6.57
C THR A 97 -14.15 7.53 -5.63
N GLU A 98 -14.54 8.53 -4.84
CA GLU A 98 -15.76 8.45 -4.02
C GLU A 98 -16.97 7.99 -4.83
N LYS A 99 -17.11 8.48 -6.08
CA LYS A 99 -18.17 8.05 -7.00
C LYS A 99 -18.24 6.54 -7.16
N LEU A 100 -17.11 5.87 -7.39
CA LEU A 100 -17.08 4.41 -7.54
C LEU A 100 -17.24 3.71 -6.19
N PHE A 101 -16.59 4.20 -5.15
CA PHE A 101 -16.70 3.65 -3.79
C PHE A 101 -18.17 3.57 -3.33
N MET A 102 -18.97 4.61 -3.61
CA MET A 102 -20.38 4.64 -3.24
C MET A 102 -21.24 3.57 -3.94
N THR A 103 -20.77 3.00 -5.05
CA THR A 103 -21.47 1.90 -5.75
C THR A 103 -21.13 0.52 -5.20
N LEU A 104 -20.12 0.40 -4.34
CA LEU A 104 -19.69 -0.88 -3.77
C LEU A 104 -20.73 -1.44 -2.79
N PRO A 105 -20.89 -2.78 -2.70
CA PRO A 105 -21.65 -3.41 -1.62
C PRO A 105 -21.13 -2.99 -0.24
N ASP A 106 -22.00 -2.91 0.76
CA ASP A 106 -21.61 -2.45 2.11
C ASP A 106 -20.56 -3.33 2.78
N ASP A 107 -20.58 -4.64 2.54
CA ASP A 107 -19.54 -5.55 3.04
C ASP A 107 -18.19 -5.31 2.37
N GLU A 108 -18.20 -4.86 1.12
CA GLU A 108 -16.99 -4.50 0.39
C GLU A 108 -16.41 -3.19 0.92
N LYS A 109 -17.24 -2.16 1.17
CA LYS A 109 -16.78 -0.85 1.70
C LYS A 109 -15.93 -0.93 2.97
N LYS A 110 -16.16 -1.95 3.81
CA LYS A 110 -15.41 -2.23 5.05
C LYS A 110 -13.92 -2.51 4.81
N LEU A 111 -13.58 -2.98 3.61
CA LEU A 111 -12.23 -3.33 3.21
C LEU A 111 -11.40 -2.13 2.73
N TRP A 112 -12.00 -0.93 2.69
CA TRP A 112 -11.39 0.27 2.14
C TRP A 112 -11.15 1.30 3.25
N HIS A 113 -10.11 2.12 3.08
CA HIS A 113 -9.87 3.30 3.89
C HIS A 113 -9.98 4.56 3.04
N THR A 114 -10.20 5.71 3.69
CA THR A 114 -10.16 7.02 3.02
C THR A 114 -8.73 7.55 3.01
N HIS A 115 -8.31 8.19 1.91
CA HIS A 115 -7.01 8.88 1.87
C HIS A 115 -7.07 10.32 2.40
N GLU A 116 -8.25 10.79 2.82
CA GLU A 116 -8.44 12.20 3.23
C GLU A 116 -7.39 12.65 4.25
N TRP A 117 -7.25 11.90 5.34
CA TRP A 117 -6.44 12.34 6.46
C TRP A 117 -4.94 12.17 6.21
N GLU A 118 -4.53 11.09 5.56
CA GLU A 118 -3.11 10.91 5.23
C GLU A 118 -2.61 11.97 4.24
N VAL A 119 -3.45 12.39 3.28
CA VAL A 119 -3.10 13.49 2.38
C VAL A 119 -3.04 14.82 3.14
N LYS A 120 -4.12 15.19 3.84
CA LYS A 120 -4.23 16.47 4.54
C LYS A 120 -3.29 16.59 5.74
N GLY A 121 -2.96 15.47 6.36
CA GLY A 121 -2.03 15.37 7.47
C GLY A 121 -0.56 15.36 7.03
N GLY A 122 -0.26 15.36 5.74
CA GLY A 122 1.11 15.34 5.22
C GLY A 122 1.78 13.96 5.23
N PHE A 123 1.04 12.90 5.54
CA PHE A 123 1.55 11.53 5.67
C PHE A 123 1.60 10.76 4.34
N LEU A 124 0.87 11.22 3.32
CA LEU A 124 0.95 10.70 1.95
C LEU A 124 1.51 11.79 1.04
N PHE A 125 2.64 11.53 0.38
CA PHE A 125 3.31 12.49 -0.51
C PHE A 125 4.03 11.82 -1.67
N MET A 126 4.45 12.60 -2.66
CA MET A 126 5.20 12.13 -3.83
C MET A 126 6.71 12.43 -3.67
N PRO A 127 7.57 11.44 -3.37
CA PRO A 127 9.00 11.68 -3.21
C PRO A 127 9.64 12.35 -4.44
N GLY A 128 10.46 13.38 -4.22
CA GLY A 128 11.18 14.10 -5.28
C GLY A 128 10.32 14.98 -6.19
N VAL A 129 8.98 14.99 -6.01
CA VAL A 129 8.08 15.83 -6.81
C VAL A 129 7.87 17.18 -6.10
N PRO A 130 8.11 18.31 -6.79
CA PRO A 130 7.89 19.64 -6.21
C PRO A 130 6.46 19.80 -5.68
N GLU A 131 6.34 20.50 -4.55
CA GLU A 131 5.08 20.67 -3.82
C GLU A 131 3.94 21.19 -4.72
N ALA A 132 4.19 22.24 -5.51
CA ALA A 132 3.20 22.83 -6.41
C ALA A 132 2.64 21.84 -7.45
N ILE A 133 3.43 20.82 -7.82
CA ILE A 133 3.03 19.79 -8.78
C ILE A 133 2.25 18.69 -8.08
N GLN A 134 2.78 18.12 -6.98
CA GLN A 134 2.10 17.01 -6.29
C GLN A 134 0.74 17.43 -5.73
N ARG A 135 0.57 18.69 -5.29
CA ARG A 135 -0.71 19.18 -4.72
C ARG A 135 -1.90 19.00 -5.66
N GLN A 136 -1.72 19.16 -6.97
CA GLN A 136 -2.81 18.97 -7.94
C GLN A 136 -3.33 17.53 -7.98
N ASP A 137 -2.44 16.56 -7.86
CA ASP A 137 -2.82 15.16 -7.78
C ASP A 137 -3.38 14.81 -6.40
N LEU A 138 -2.72 15.28 -5.34
CA LEU A 138 -3.12 15.02 -3.96
C LEU A 138 -4.50 15.60 -3.62
N GLU A 139 -4.91 16.72 -4.23
CA GLU A 139 -6.29 17.22 -4.10
C GLU A 139 -7.33 16.22 -4.62
N LYS A 140 -6.99 15.44 -5.65
CA LYS A 140 -7.85 14.35 -6.13
C LYS A 140 -7.77 13.15 -5.19
N VAL A 141 -6.56 12.75 -4.79
CA VAL A 141 -6.33 11.61 -3.88
C VAL A 141 -7.02 11.81 -2.53
N ALA A 142 -7.06 13.03 -2.00
CA ALA A 142 -7.78 13.32 -0.75
C ALA A 142 -9.27 12.91 -0.78
N LYS A 143 -9.85 12.73 -1.98
CA LYS A 143 -11.25 12.33 -2.20
C LYS A 143 -11.44 10.87 -2.57
N THR A 144 -10.39 10.06 -2.56
CA THR A 144 -10.45 8.65 -2.99
C THR A 144 -10.47 7.70 -1.79
N TYR A 145 -10.83 6.46 -2.07
CA TYR A 145 -10.76 5.34 -1.14
C TYR A 145 -9.78 4.28 -1.65
N GLY A 146 -9.01 3.69 -0.74
CA GLY A 146 -7.97 2.70 -1.02
C GLY A 146 -8.29 1.34 -0.42
N LYS A 147 -8.14 0.26 -1.20
CA LYS A 147 -8.20 -1.13 -0.72
C LYS A 147 -6.83 -1.75 -0.84
N VAL A 148 -6.23 -2.02 0.31
CA VAL A 148 -4.84 -2.50 0.39
C VAL A 148 -4.78 -3.89 1.01
N TYR A 149 -4.00 -4.77 0.37
CA TYR A 149 -3.52 -5.99 0.99
C TYR A 149 -2.00 -6.03 1.02
N HIS A 150 -1.45 -6.34 2.19
CA HIS A 150 -0.06 -6.77 2.32
C HIS A 150 0.03 -8.29 2.39
N PHE A 151 0.92 -8.86 1.60
CA PHE A 151 1.25 -10.29 1.51
C PHE A 151 2.53 -10.63 2.29
N TRP A 152 3.35 -9.63 2.63
CA TRP A 152 4.59 -9.83 3.37
C TRP A 152 4.61 -8.99 4.65
N GLN A 153 4.67 -9.68 5.80
CA GLN A 153 4.76 -9.04 7.12
C GLN A 153 6.20 -8.66 7.46
N VAL A 154 6.73 -7.66 6.76
CA VAL A 154 8.12 -7.20 6.88
C VAL A 154 8.45 -6.62 8.27
N ASP A 155 7.46 -6.08 8.96
CA ASP A 155 7.56 -5.53 10.32
C ASP A 155 7.87 -6.60 11.38
N LEU A 156 7.54 -7.87 11.11
CA LEU A 156 7.91 -9.00 11.97
C LEU A 156 9.31 -9.56 11.68
N GLY A 157 10.05 -8.94 10.75
CA GLY A 157 11.34 -9.47 10.32
C GLY A 157 11.22 -10.78 9.55
N HIS A 158 10.11 -11.02 8.84
CA HIS A 158 9.99 -12.19 7.98
C HIS A 158 10.94 -12.08 6.77
N GLN A 159 11.72 -13.14 6.56
CA GLN A 159 12.66 -13.30 5.46
C GLN A 159 12.00 -13.69 4.12
N LEU A 160 10.78 -14.22 4.17
CA LEU A 160 9.95 -14.61 3.04
C LEU A 160 8.50 -14.15 3.28
N PRO A 161 7.67 -14.01 2.24
CA PRO A 161 6.27 -13.58 2.38
C PRO A 161 5.40 -14.72 2.93
N ILE A 162 5.57 -15.03 4.21
CA ILE A 162 4.82 -16.07 4.93
C ILE A 162 3.59 -15.51 5.65
N GLY A 163 2.55 -16.34 5.72
CA GLY A 163 1.28 -16.02 6.36
C GLY A 163 0.19 -15.64 5.37
N LEU A 164 -0.99 -15.32 5.89
CA LEU A 164 -2.12 -14.88 5.07
C LEU A 164 -1.95 -13.40 4.67
N PRO A 165 -2.60 -12.98 3.56
CA PRO A 165 -2.72 -11.57 3.25
C PRO A 165 -3.41 -10.82 4.39
N ASN A 166 -3.03 -9.56 4.60
CA ASN A 166 -3.62 -8.70 5.62
C ASN A 166 -4.22 -7.47 4.97
N ILE A 167 -5.44 -7.12 5.37
CA ILE A 167 -6.04 -5.84 5.00
C ILE A 167 -5.27 -4.75 5.72
N MET A 168 -4.91 -3.69 5.01
CA MET A 168 -4.23 -2.54 5.58
C MET A 168 -5.13 -1.31 5.62
N MET A 169 -4.93 -0.48 6.64
CA MET A 169 -5.60 0.80 6.85
C MET A 169 -4.57 1.93 6.83
N ALA A 170 -5.03 3.16 6.65
CA ALA A 170 -4.21 4.37 6.63
C ALA A 170 -4.31 5.19 7.92
N VAL A 171 -3.51 6.27 7.99
CA VAL A 171 -3.64 7.30 9.01
C VAL A 171 -5.00 7.99 8.83
N THR A 172 -5.80 8.06 9.90
CA THR A 172 -7.15 8.64 9.90
C THR A 172 -7.33 9.77 10.92
N ARG A 173 -6.36 9.97 11.82
CA ARG A 173 -6.32 11.07 12.80
C ARG A 173 -4.91 11.29 13.34
N ASP A 174 -4.72 12.41 14.02
CA ASP A 174 -3.48 12.72 14.76
C ASP A 174 -3.15 11.67 15.82
N GLY A 175 -1.85 11.49 16.06
CA GLY A 175 -1.32 10.63 17.13
C GLY A 175 -1.34 9.13 16.85
N GLN A 176 -1.68 8.69 15.62
CA GLN A 176 -1.64 7.28 15.24
C GLN A 176 -0.23 6.81 14.85
N LEU A 177 0.51 7.63 14.12
CA LEU A 177 1.84 7.27 13.61
C LEU A 177 2.92 7.49 14.68
N TYR A 178 3.89 6.58 14.74
CA TYR A 178 4.97 6.71 15.70
C TYR A 178 5.89 7.91 15.37
N PRO A 179 6.29 8.74 16.36
CA PRO A 179 7.13 9.92 16.11
C PRO A 179 8.48 9.62 15.45
N GLU A 180 9.06 8.45 15.69
CA GLU A 180 10.30 8.02 15.03
C GLU A 180 10.12 7.75 13.55
N MET A 181 8.96 7.21 13.12
CA MET A 181 8.65 6.99 11.71
C MET A 181 8.55 8.30 10.96
N ILE A 182 7.88 9.29 11.57
CA ILE A 182 7.79 10.65 11.04
C ILE A 182 9.21 11.22 10.82
N LYS A 183 10.04 11.20 11.87
CA LYS A 183 11.39 11.77 11.81
C LYS A 183 12.29 11.09 10.80
N GLU A 184 12.24 9.76 10.69
CA GLU A 184 13.07 9.03 9.73
C GLU A 184 12.61 9.32 8.30
N THR A 185 11.30 9.37 8.05
CA THR A 185 10.74 9.71 6.74
C THR A 185 11.10 11.14 6.32
N GLU A 186 10.93 12.11 7.21
CA GLU A 186 11.31 13.51 6.97
C GLU A 186 12.79 13.62 6.62
N LYS A 187 13.66 12.92 7.36
CA LYS A 187 15.09 12.88 7.11
C LYS A 187 15.41 12.19 5.77
N GLN A 188 14.75 11.09 5.46
CA GLN A 188 15.00 10.29 4.25
C GLN A 188 14.64 11.05 2.98
N PHE A 189 13.52 11.77 2.98
CA PHE A 189 13.01 12.45 1.80
C PHE A 189 13.23 13.97 1.80
N GLY A 190 13.79 14.53 2.88
CA GLY A 190 13.98 15.98 3.02
C GLY A 190 12.66 16.75 3.06
N VAL A 191 11.59 16.13 3.56
CA VAL A 191 10.25 16.70 3.68
C VAL A 191 9.98 17.13 5.13
N SER A 192 8.95 17.96 5.32
CA SER A 192 8.43 18.27 6.66
C SER A 192 6.93 18.01 6.68
N ILE A 193 6.50 17.02 7.46
CA ILE A 193 5.10 16.60 7.52
C ILE A 193 4.23 17.75 8.05
N ASP A 194 4.72 18.50 9.04
CA ASP A 194 3.99 19.66 9.57
C ASP A 194 3.80 20.75 8.51
N LYS A 195 4.83 21.04 7.70
CA LYS A 195 4.70 22.01 6.59
C LYS A 195 3.75 21.52 5.50
N GLU A 196 3.83 20.24 5.13
CA GLU A 196 2.89 19.65 4.18
C GLU A 196 1.45 19.71 4.72
N ARG A 197 1.25 19.43 6.01
CA ARG A 197 -0.06 19.57 6.66
C ARG A 197 -0.59 20.99 6.60
N GLU A 198 0.21 21.97 7.00
CA GLU A 198 -0.16 23.39 6.96
C GLU A 198 -0.54 23.82 5.54
N SER A 199 0.28 23.39 4.57
CA SER A 199 0.13 23.79 3.19
C SER A 199 -1.09 23.15 2.50
N ARG A 200 -1.55 21.99 2.99
CA ARG A 200 -2.70 21.23 2.48
C ARG A 200 -3.97 21.43 3.29
N ALA A 201 -3.97 22.32 4.30
CA ALA A 201 -5.13 22.57 5.16
C ALA A 201 -6.40 23.00 4.40
N TYR A 202 -6.24 23.56 3.19
CA TYR A 202 -7.36 23.97 2.33
C TYR A 202 -7.99 22.80 1.53
N MET A 203 -7.32 21.65 1.45
CA MET A 203 -7.81 20.50 0.68
C MET A 203 -9.05 19.88 1.34
N LYS A 204 -9.98 19.44 0.50
CA LYS A 204 -11.22 18.78 0.92
C LYS A 204 -11.10 17.27 0.76
N GLY A 205 -11.72 16.54 1.67
CA GLY A 205 -11.95 15.11 1.52
C GLY A 205 -13.11 14.78 0.57
N PRO A 206 -13.65 13.55 0.65
CA PRO A 206 -14.85 13.13 -0.07
C PRO A 206 -16.00 14.13 0.10
N ASP A 207 -16.77 14.37 -0.96
CA ASP A 207 -17.81 15.40 -1.01
C ASP A 207 -19.01 15.06 -0.09
N HIS A 208 -19.25 13.78 0.21
CA HIS A 208 -20.28 13.32 1.16
C HIS A 208 -19.71 13.08 2.58
N GLY A 209 -18.45 13.46 2.81
CA GLY A 209 -17.72 13.11 4.02
C GLY A 209 -17.25 11.65 4.05
N ILE A 210 -16.51 11.30 5.09
CA ILE A 210 -15.98 9.93 5.25
C ILE A 210 -17.14 8.98 5.51
N HIS A 211 -17.30 7.98 4.62
CA HIS A 211 -18.35 6.98 4.76
C HIS A 211 -18.16 6.13 6.03
N PRO A 212 -19.20 5.87 6.84
CA PRO A 212 -19.07 5.20 8.15
C PRO A 212 -18.62 3.74 8.06
N LEU A 213 -18.78 3.09 6.90
CA LEU A 213 -18.28 1.74 6.66
C LEU A 213 -16.81 1.69 6.22
N ALA A 214 -16.22 2.80 5.78
CA ALA A 214 -14.79 2.82 5.49
C ALA A 214 -13.96 2.69 6.78
N ASN A 215 -12.64 2.55 6.64
CA ASN A 215 -11.70 2.44 7.76
C ASN A 215 -12.06 1.28 8.72
N GLY A 216 -12.52 0.14 8.16
CA GLY A 216 -12.93 -1.03 8.93
C GLY A 216 -14.25 -0.88 9.70
N GLY A 217 -15.01 0.19 9.49
CA GLY A 217 -16.25 0.46 10.24
C GLY A 217 -16.03 0.55 11.76
N GLY A 218 -14.84 0.97 12.18
CA GLY A 218 -14.44 1.05 13.59
C GLY A 218 -14.09 -0.30 14.24
N LYS A 219 -13.94 -1.38 13.45
CA LYS A 219 -13.56 -2.72 13.93
C LYS A 219 -12.27 -3.19 13.29
N GLY A 220 -11.59 -4.09 13.99
CA GLY A 220 -10.45 -4.82 13.44
C GLY A 220 -10.90 -5.86 12.42
N LEU A 221 -10.20 -5.95 11.29
CA LEU A 221 -10.45 -6.95 10.25
C LEU A 221 -9.25 -7.88 10.09
N LYS A 222 -9.51 -9.19 10.14
CA LYS A 222 -8.49 -10.23 9.99
C LYS A 222 -9.01 -11.31 9.03
N LEU A 223 -8.17 -11.73 8.09
CA LEU A 223 -8.48 -12.83 7.19
C LEU A 223 -8.22 -14.17 7.88
N GLU A 224 -9.10 -15.13 7.63
CA GLU A 224 -9.00 -16.50 8.13
C GLU A 224 -9.02 -17.49 6.96
N LEU A 225 -8.12 -18.47 7.01
CA LEU A 225 -8.10 -19.57 6.08
C LEU A 225 -9.06 -20.65 6.57
N ARG A 226 -9.88 -21.19 5.67
CA ARG A 226 -10.75 -22.32 5.95
C ARG A 226 -10.73 -23.32 4.81
N GLU A 227 -10.83 -24.59 5.14
CA GLU A 227 -11.06 -25.64 4.15
C GLU A 227 -12.48 -25.52 3.58
N VAL A 228 -12.61 -25.73 2.28
CA VAL A 228 -13.89 -25.76 1.56
C VAL A 228 -13.85 -26.88 0.54
N ASP A 229 -15.01 -27.45 0.21
CA ASP A 229 -15.10 -28.44 -0.84
C ASP A 229 -14.67 -27.86 -2.19
N ILE A 230 -13.77 -28.56 -2.89
CA ILE A 230 -13.41 -28.22 -4.27
C ILE A 230 -14.61 -28.55 -5.15
N LYS A 231 -15.20 -27.53 -5.76
CA LYS A 231 -16.26 -27.71 -6.76
C LYS A 231 -15.68 -28.47 -7.95
N PRO A 232 -16.27 -29.62 -8.35
CA PRO A 232 -15.76 -30.35 -9.51
C PRO A 232 -15.93 -29.51 -10.77
N VAL A 233 -14.96 -29.59 -11.68
CA VAL A 233 -15.19 -29.22 -13.08
C VAL A 233 -16.08 -30.32 -13.65
N GLU A 234 -17.25 -29.98 -14.21
CA GLU A 234 -18.31 -30.93 -14.63
C GLU A 234 -17.85 -32.01 -15.64
N SER A 235 -16.60 -32.02 -16.09
CA SER A 235 -16.08 -32.93 -17.12
C SER A 235 -14.75 -33.61 -16.82
N VAL A 236 -14.17 -33.50 -15.61
CA VAL A 236 -12.91 -34.18 -15.29
C VAL A 236 -13.09 -35.09 -14.08
N PRO A 237 -13.00 -36.44 -14.24
CA PRO A 237 -12.97 -37.36 -13.11
C PRO A 237 -11.86 -36.92 -12.16
N ARG A 238 -12.14 -36.93 -10.85
CA ARG A 238 -11.21 -36.52 -9.79
C ARG A 238 -9.88 -37.27 -9.94
N VAL A 239 -8.92 -36.66 -10.65
CA VAL A 239 -7.51 -37.00 -10.52
C VAL A 239 -6.96 -35.97 -9.55
N PHE A 240 -6.77 -36.42 -8.31
CA PHE A 240 -6.05 -35.68 -7.29
C PHE A 240 -4.70 -35.24 -7.86
N VAL A 241 -4.46 -33.92 -7.83
CA VAL A 241 -3.13 -33.33 -7.73
C VAL A 241 -3.21 -32.29 -6.62
#